data_AF-A0A355YJJ0-F1
#
_entry.id   AF-A0A355YJJ0-F1
#
_cell.length_a   1.000
_cell.length_b   1.000
_cell.length_c   1.000
_cell.angle_alpha   90.00
_cell.angle_beta   90.00
_cell.angle_gamma   90.00
#
_symmetry.space_group_name_H-M   'P 1'
#
loop_
_entity.id
_entity.type
_entity.pdbx_description
1 polymer ?
#
loop_
_entity_poly.entity_id
_entity_poly.type
_entity_poly.pdbx_seq_one_letter_code
_entity_poly.pdbx_strand_id
1 'polypeptide(L)' 'LGKFEMVMMLQDRESRMQLYVPSALAKQNKKIQTDVSEILKKNGLRLNQFSVYERIRDRRIDEVFPEIREKEKTINVRI' A
#
# COMPACT_ATOMS: atom_id res chain seq x y z
N LEU A 1 -19.50 -2.65 3.21
CA LEU A 1 -18.29 -3.44 2.88
C LEU A 1 -17.17 -3.25 3.89
N GLY A 2 -16.98 -2.06 4.47
CA GLY A 2 -15.98 -1.80 5.52
C GLY A 2 -14.87 -0.88 5.03
N LYS A 3 -13.82 -0.71 5.85
CA LYS A 3 -12.67 0.17 5.54
C LYS A 3 -11.64 -0.56 4.67
N PHE A 4 -11.14 0.15 3.66
CA PHE A 4 -10.00 -0.25 2.85
C PHE A 4 -8.81 0.64 3.18
N GLU A 5 -7.61 0.09 3.11
CA GLU A 5 -6.37 0.87 3.24
C GLU A 5 -5.44 0.50 2.09
N MET A 6 -4.83 1.50 1.45
CA MET A 6 -3.92 1.29 0.34
C MET A 6 -2.58 1.96 0.66
N VAL A 7 -1.51 1.20 0.44
CA VAL A 7 -0.14 1.69 0.50
C VAL A 7 0.43 1.52 -0.90
N MET A 8 0.88 2.63 -1.49
CA MET A 8 1.43 2.62 -2.83
C MET A 8 2.70 3.46 -2.88
N MET A 9 3.74 2.89 -3.45
CA MET A 9 4.94 3.61 -3.88
C MET A 9 4.91 3.66 -5.41
N LEU A 10 5.11 4.85 -5.96
CA LEU A 10 5.13 5.10 -7.40
C LEU A 10 6.43 5.81 -7.77
N GLN A 11 7.22 5.18 -8.64
CA GLN A 11 8.47 5.73 -9.16
C GLN A 11 8.62 5.32 -10.62
N ASP A 12 8.93 6.26 -11.52
CA ASP A 12 9.15 5.97 -12.95
C ASP A 12 8.03 5.18 -13.64
N ARG A 13 6.78 5.46 -13.22
CA ARG A 13 5.54 4.74 -13.60
C ARG A 13 5.49 3.26 -13.18
N GLU A 14 6.45 2.80 -12.39
CA GLU A 14 6.38 1.52 -11.69
C GLU A 14 5.78 1.69 -10.30
N SER A 15 4.84 0.81 -9.98
CA SER A 15 4.13 0.82 -8.71
C SER A 15 4.38 -0.45 -7.92
N ARG A 16 4.63 -0.26 -6.62
CA ARG A 16 4.54 -1.31 -5.59
C ARG A 16 3.34 -0.98 -4.72
N MET A 17 2.39 -1.90 -4.64
CA MET A 17 1.11 -1.66 -3.99
C MET A 17 0.77 -2.76 -2.98
N GLN A 18 0.21 -2.35 -1.85
CA GLN A 18 -0.44 -3.22 -0.89
C GLN A 18 -1.86 -2.70 -0.63
N LEU A 19 -2.85 -3.57 -0.79
CA LEU A 19 -4.25 -3.25 -0.57
C LEU A 19 -4.81 -4.11 0.58
N TYR A 20 -5.32 -3.44 1.60
CA TYR A 20 -5.92 -4.04 2.78
C TYR A 20 -7.43 -3.97 2.66
N VAL A 21 -8.07 -5.12 2.57
CA VAL A 21 -9.50 -5.26 2.31
C VAL A 21 -10.25 -5.72 3.56
N PRO A 22 -11.53 -5.34 3.73
CA PRO A 22 -12.37 -5.89 4.78
C PRO A 22 -12.43 -7.43 4.75
N SER A 23 -12.58 -8.07 5.92
CA SER A 23 -12.67 -9.52 6.09
C SER A 23 -13.72 -10.18 5.17
N ALA A 24 -14.86 -9.50 4.97
CA ALA A 24 -15.93 -9.94 4.06
C ALA A 24 -15.46 -10.13 2.61
N LEU A 25 -14.36 -9.50 2.20
CA LEU A 25 -13.80 -9.53 0.85
C LEU A 25 -12.49 -10.34 0.76
N ALA A 26 -11.97 -10.86 1.87
CA ALA A 26 -10.72 -11.63 1.89
C ALA A 26 -10.77 -12.86 0.95
N LYS A 27 -11.95 -13.48 0.80
CA LYS A 27 -12.15 -14.62 -0.12
C LYS A 27 -12.12 -14.23 -1.61
N GLN A 28 -12.26 -12.94 -1.93
CA GLN A 28 -12.27 -12.41 -3.30
C GLN A 28 -10.88 -11.92 -3.75
N ASN A 29 -9.82 -12.31 -3.03
CA ASN A 29 -8.45 -11.84 -3.22
C ASN A 29 -7.99 -11.84 -4.68
N LYS A 30 -8.19 -12.96 -5.39
CA LYS A 30 -7.78 -13.09 -6.80
C LYS A 30 -8.52 -12.13 -7.72
N LYS A 31 -9.84 -11.97 -7.53
CA LYS A 31 -10.64 -11.06 -8.36
C LYS A 31 -10.21 -9.61 -8.14
N ILE A 32 -10.05 -9.22 -6.87
CA ILE A 32 -9.56 -7.88 -6.52
C ILE A 32 -8.18 -7.65 -7.13
N GLN A 33 -7.30 -8.67 -7.08
CA GLN A 33 -5.96 -8.57 -7.64
C GLN A 33 -6.00 -8.32 -9.15
N THR A 34 -6.81 -9.08 -9.89
CA THR A 34 -6.97 -8.93 -11.34
C THR A 34 -7.56 -7.57 -11.70
N ASP A 35 -8.69 -7.21 -11.09
CA ASP A 35 -9.43 -5.98 -11.43
C ASP A 35 -8.55 -4.73 -11.19
N VAL A 36 -7.86 -4.67 -10.05
CA VAL A 36 -6.98 -3.53 -9.72
C VAL A 36 -5.75 -3.49 -10.64
N SER A 37 -5.18 -4.66 -10.98
CA SER A 37 -4.05 -4.72 -11.93
C SER A 37 -4.43 -4.21 -13.31
N GLU A 38 -5.63 -4.56 -13.79
CA GLU A 38 -6.15 -4.06 -15.06
C GLU A 38 -6.39 -2.55 -15.03
N ILE A 39 -6.93 -2.02 -13.92
CA ILE A 39 -7.11 -0.58 -13.74
C ILE A 39 -5.76 0.14 -13.82
N LEU A 40 -4.74 -0.33 -13.10
CA LEU A 40 -3.42 0.31 -13.11
C LEU A 40 -2.80 0.27 -14.51
N LYS A 41 -2.90 -0.87 -15.20
CA LYS A 41 -2.44 -1.03 -16.58
C LYS A 41 -3.14 -0.08 -17.54
N LYS A 42 -4.47 0.07 -17.44
CA LYS A 42 -5.26 1.01 -18.26
C LYS A 42 -4.84 2.47 -18.04
N ASN A 43 -4.33 2.79 -16.85
CA ASN A 43 -3.81 4.12 -16.51
C ASN A 43 -2.31 4.29 -16.84
N GLY A 44 -1.69 3.35 -17.55
CA GLY A 44 -0.27 3.44 -17.93
C GLY A 44 0.71 3.23 -16.78
N LEU A 45 0.23 2.67 -15.65
CA LEU A 45 1.05 2.32 -14.50
C LEU A 45 1.46 0.85 -14.61
N ARG A 46 2.77 0.60 -14.54
CA ARG A 46 3.32 -0.75 -14.45
C ARG A 46 3.23 -1.21 -12.99
N LEU A 47 2.72 -2.41 -12.78
CA LEU A 47 2.61 -3.00 -11.46
C LEU A 47 3.77 -3.96 -11.24
N ASN A 48 4.79 -3.53 -10.49
CA ASN A 48 5.98 -4.33 -10.23
C ASN A 48 5.74 -5.32 -9.10
N GLN A 49 5.02 -4.90 -8.05
CA GLN A 49 4.58 -5.77 -6.96
C GLN A 49 3.20 -5.37 -6.49
N PHE A 50 2.30 -6.35 -6.32
CA PHE A 50 0.98 -6.11 -5.76
C PHE A 50 0.57 -7.23 -4.82
N SER A 51 0.13 -6.84 -3.63
CA SER A 51 -0.37 -7.76 -2.61
C SER A 51 -1.69 -7.27 -2.05
N VAL A 52 -2.61 -8.20 -1.89
CA VAL A 52 -3.92 -7.95 -1.27
C VAL A 52 -3.95 -8.75 0.02
N TYR A 53 -4.34 -8.10 1.11
CA TYR A 53 -4.35 -8.67 2.45
C TYR A 53 -5.67 -8.35 3.16
N GLU A 54 -6.05 -9.19 4.10
CA GLU A 54 -7.14 -8.86 5.00
C GLU A 54 -6.72 -7.75 5.97
N ARG A 55 -7.62 -6.78 6.19
CA ARG A 55 -7.44 -5.71 7.16
C ARG A 55 -7.82 -6.20 8.56
N ILE A 56 -6.80 -6.59 9.32
CA ILE A 56 -6.94 -7.02 10.72
C ILE A 56 -6.96 -5.87 11.73
N ARG A 57 -6.40 -4.69 11.40
CA ARG A 57 -6.38 -3.48 12.24
C ARG A 57 -6.10 -2.23 11.41
N ASP A 58 -6.31 -1.04 12.00
CA ASP A 58 -5.82 0.23 11.45
C ASP A 58 -4.29 0.28 11.44
N ARG A 59 -3.71 0.70 10.33
CA ARG A 59 -2.26 0.89 10.20
C ARG A 59 -1.87 2.32 10.52
N ARG A 60 -0.83 2.49 11.34
CA ARG A 60 -0.23 3.81 11.59
C ARG A 60 0.83 4.12 10.54
N ILE A 61 1.03 5.40 10.25
CA ILE A 61 1.92 5.88 9.17
C ILE A 61 3.37 5.39 9.38
N ASP A 62 3.82 5.36 10.63
CA ASP A 62 5.15 4.90 11.06
C ASP A 62 5.37 3.39 10.87
N GLU A 63 4.30 2.59 10.87
CA GLU A 63 4.37 1.14 10.60
C GLU A 63 4.45 0.85 9.09
N VAL A 64 3.98 1.78 8.25
CA VAL A 64 3.89 1.62 6.80
C VAL A 64 5.11 2.19 6.08
N PHE A 65 5.67 3.28 6.60
CA PHE A 65 6.85 3.95 6.04
C PHE A 65 7.90 4.17 7.13
N PRO A 66 8.72 3.15 7.45
CA PRO A 66 9.72 3.25 8.51
C PRO A 66 10.73 4.39 8.29
N GLU A 67 11.01 4.75 7.04
CA GLU A 67 11.92 5.84 6.65
C GLU A 67 11.47 7.24 7.12
N ILE A 68 10.16 7.45 7.35
CA ILE A 68 9.65 8.72 7.90
C ILE A 68 10.10 8.90 9.35
N ARG A 69 10.24 7.81 10.10
CA ARG A 69 10.65 7.81 11.51
C ARG A 69 12.13 8.15 11.71
N GLU A 70 12.98 7.85 10.74
CA GLU A 70 14.40 8.20 10.80
C GLU A 70 14.62 9.70 10.62
N LYS A 71 13.84 10.36 9.76
CA LYS A 71 13.96 11.81 9.50
C LYS A 71 13.55 12.68 10.70
N GLU A 72 12.70 12.21 11.60
CA GLU A 72 12.38 12.93 12.84
C GLU A 72 13.49 12.84 13.91
N LYS A 73 14.41 11.86 13.82
CA LYS A 73 15.47 11.66 14.82
C LYS A 73 16.83 12.27 14.44
N THR A 74 17.00 12.85 13.26
CA THR A 74 18.31 13.32 12.76
C THR A 74 18.59 14.82 12.95
N ILE A 75 17.93 15.51 13.88
CA ILE A 75 18.39 16.86 14.28
C ILE A 75 18.67 16.90 15.78
N ASN A 76 19.78 16.26 16.15
CA ASN A 76 20.57 16.68 17.30
C ASN A 76 21.84 17.36 16.75
N VAL A 77 21.72 18.62 16.34
CA VAL A 77 22.90 19.50 16.24
C VAL A 77 23.12 20.09 17.63
N ARG A 78 24.13 19.56 18.35
CA ARG A 78 24.71 20.27 19.48
C ARG A 78 25.45 21.50 18.92
N ILE A 79 25.09 22.69 19.38
CA ILE A 79 25.96 23.88 19.38
C ILE A 79 26.41 24.06 20.84
#